data_AF-G0J759-F1
#
_entry.id   AF-G0J759-F1
#
_cell.length_a   1.000
_cell.length_b   1.000
_cell.length_c   1.000
_cell.angle_alpha   90.00
_cell.angle_beta   90.00
_cell.angle_gamma   90.00
#
_symmetry.space_group_name_H-M   'P 1'
#
loop_
_entity.id
_entity.type
_entity.pdbx_description
1 polymer ?
#
loop_
_entity_poly.entity_id
_entity_poly.type
_entity_poly.pdbx_seq_one_letter_code
_entity_poly.pdbx_strand_id
1 'polypeptide(L)'
;MLYIKFNRLSSAKFEDFILLYKHMEMVRQPGFSFEEEEPEPIEWEKLTQAEVDEAVDKLCEFVFEDPAARRYQRLIPEYANGILLEYLKIDNERLEELGIEKKLSIFNYLEFGLEVDFTNLEYNEEQKGIIEFSTLNYPFGGIDRFLIVLKAFDILPTECFDGFNVFRFDWTNNFEYNAHELPEKTAAYIKRYET
;
A
#
# COMPACT_ATOMS: atom_id res chain seq x y z
N MET A 1 -3.60 -20.35 -2.31
CA MET A 1 -3.94 -19.09 -1.63
C MET A 1 -2.73 -18.64 -0.84
N LEU A 2 -2.32 -17.38 -1.00
CA LEU A 2 -1.24 -16.77 -0.21
C LEU A 2 -1.85 -15.99 0.96
N TYR A 3 -1.05 -15.72 1.99
CA TYR A 3 -1.52 -14.89 3.10
C TYR A 3 -0.42 -14.15 3.85
N ILE A 4 -0.81 -13.05 4.50
CA ILE A 4 -0.02 -12.36 5.52
C ILE A 4 -0.87 -12.21 6.77
N LYS A 5 -0.38 -12.71 7.91
CA LYS A 5 -0.97 -12.43 9.23
C LYS A 5 -0.28 -11.25 9.88
N PHE A 6 -1.04 -10.52 10.68
CA PHE A 6 -0.56 -9.30 11.32
C PHE A 6 -1.25 -9.02 12.66
N ASN A 7 -0.63 -8.14 13.44
CA ASN A 7 -1.20 -7.50 14.61
C ASN A 7 -1.44 -6.01 14.31
N ARG A 8 -2.60 -5.48 14.69
CA ARG A 8 -2.97 -4.07 14.57
C ARG A 8 -2.55 -3.35 15.83
N LEU A 9 -1.62 -2.40 15.73
CA LEU A 9 -1.16 -1.65 16.90
C LEU A 9 -2.04 -0.40 17.15
N SER A 10 -2.75 0.07 16.12
CA SER A 10 -3.68 1.20 16.20
C SER A 10 -4.94 0.95 15.38
N SER A 11 -6.11 1.03 16.00
CA SER A 11 -7.40 0.90 15.31
C SER A 11 -7.64 2.05 14.32
N ALA A 12 -7.28 3.28 14.68
CA ALA A 12 -7.49 4.44 13.81
C ALA A 12 -6.66 4.33 12.51
N LYS A 13 -5.37 4.00 12.65
CA LYS A 13 -4.49 3.81 11.48
C LYS A 13 -4.86 2.58 10.66
N PHE A 14 -5.48 1.58 11.30
CA PHE A 14 -6.02 0.44 10.57
C PHE A 14 -7.20 0.84 9.68
N GLU A 15 -8.10 1.72 10.14
CA GLU A 15 -9.17 2.25 9.28
C GLU A 15 -8.61 3.00 8.07
N ASP A 16 -7.55 3.79 8.24
CA ASP A 16 -6.86 4.43 7.11
C ASP A 16 -6.28 3.39 6.14
N PHE A 17 -5.71 2.29 6.65
CA PHE A 17 -5.25 1.18 5.82
C PHE A 17 -6.40 0.47 5.08
N ILE A 18 -7.58 0.34 5.68
CA ILE A 18 -8.76 -0.23 5.00
C ILE A 18 -9.11 0.59 3.75
N LEU A 19 -8.98 1.93 3.80
CA LEU A 19 -9.21 2.78 2.63
C LEU A 19 -8.20 2.48 1.52
N LEU A 20 -6.90 2.38 1.87
CA LEU A 20 -5.86 1.99 0.92
C LEU A 20 -6.09 0.58 0.36
N TYR A 21 -6.45 -0.39 1.20
CA TYR A 21 -6.72 -1.77 0.79
C TYR A 21 -7.86 -1.85 -0.22
N LYS A 22 -8.97 -1.16 0.04
CA LYS A 22 -10.11 -1.09 -0.89
C LYS A 22 -9.73 -0.44 -2.21
N HIS A 23 -8.91 0.61 -2.17
CA HIS A 23 -8.38 1.23 -3.39
C HIS A 23 -7.55 0.24 -4.21
N MET A 24 -6.62 -0.47 -3.56
CA MET A 24 -5.80 -1.48 -4.22
C MET A 24 -6.66 -2.61 -4.84
N GLU A 25 -7.67 -3.09 -4.12
CA GLU A 25 -8.61 -4.09 -4.63
C GLU A 25 -9.39 -3.59 -5.85
N MET A 26 -9.85 -2.34 -5.80
CA MET A 26 -10.65 -1.70 -6.85
C MET A 26 -9.86 -1.49 -8.15
N VAL A 27 -8.62 -1.00 -8.06
CA VAL A 27 -7.75 -0.72 -9.24
C VAL A 27 -7.48 -1.96 -10.09
N ARG A 28 -7.62 -3.15 -9.50
CA ARG A 28 -7.37 -4.44 -10.15
C ARG A 28 -8.60 -5.09 -10.77
N GLN A 29 -9.78 -4.51 -10.58
CA GLN A 29 -11.01 -5.08 -11.12
C GLN A 29 -11.05 -4.94 -12.66
N PRO A 30 -11.54 -5.94 -13.40
CA PRO A 30 -11.69 -5.86 -14.84
C PRO A 30 -12.54 -4.66 -15.27
N GLY A 31 -12.02 -3.85 -16.19
CA GLY A 31 -12.72 -2.65 -16.68
C GLY A 31 -12.70 -1.46 -15.73
N PHE A 32 -11.91 -1.51 -14.65
CA PHE A 32 -11.67 -0.34 -13.81
C PHE A 32 -11.01 0.79 -14.62
N SER A 33 -11.51 1.99 -14.39
CA SER A 33 -10.90 3.25 -14.84
C SER A 33 -10.91 4.22 -13.68
N PHE A 34 -9.84 4.99 -13.52
CA PHE A 34 -9.86 6.07 -12.54
C PHE A 34 -10.94 7.09 -12.92
N GLU A 35 -11.79 7.44 -11.97
CA GLU A 35 -12.65 8.61 -12.12
C GLU A 35 -11.75 9.85 -12.19
N GLU A 36 -11.86 10.60 -13.28
CA GLU A 36 -11.19 11.89 -13.40
C GLU A 36 -11.90 12.87 -12.48
N GLU A 37 -11.21 13.31 -11.41
CA GLU A 37 -11.71 14.41 -10.59
C GLU A 37 -11.79 15.66 -11.47
N GLU A 38 -12.96 16.28 -11.49
CA GLU A 38 -13.14 17.60 -12.09
C GLU A 38 -12.84 18.68 -11.05
N PRO A 39 -12.20 19.79 -11.45
CA PRO A 39 -12.00 20.92 -10.54
C PRO A 39 -13.36 21.50 -10.13
N GLU A 40 -13.44 22.05 -8.92
CA GLU A 40 -14.68 22.68 -8.45
C GLU A 40 -15.12 23.80 -9.42
N PRO A 41 -16.43 23.90 -9.75
CA PRO A 41 -16.93 24.92 -10.65
C PRO A 41 -16.76 26.31 -10.02
N ILE A 42 -16.10 27.21 -10.76
CA ILE A 42 -15.79 28.57 -10.32
C ILE A 42 -16.79 29.55 -10.91
N GLU A 43 -17.52 30.30 -10.07
CA GLU A 43 -18.44 31.36 -10.51
C GLU A 43 -17.68 32.66 -10.82
N TRP A 44 -16.98 32.67 -11.96
CA TRP A 44 -16.08 33.76 -12.38
C TRP A 44 -16.69 35.16 -12.33
N GLU A 45 -18.00 35.28 -12.60
CA GLU A 45 -18.70 36.58 -12.66
C GLU A 45 -18.87 37.25 -11.29
N LYS A 46 -18.71 36.50 -10.19
CA LYS A 46 -18.89 37.01 -8.82
C LYS A 46 -17.57 37.33 -8.11
N LEU A 47 -16.43 37.05 -8.74
CA LEU A 47 -15.11 37.21 -8.16
C LEU A 47 -14.52 38.59 -8.49
N THR A 48 -13.79 39.15 -7.53
CA THR A 48 -12.87 40.28 -7.75
C THR A 48 -11.62 39.80 -8.49
N GLN A 49 -10.84 40.72 -9.08
CA GLN A 49 -9.62 40.35 -9.80
C GLN A 49 -8.63 39.54 -8.94
N ALA A 50 -8.46 39.90 -7.66
CA ALA A 50 -7.58 39.16 -6.76
C ALA A 50 -8.07 37.73 -6.49
N GLU A 51 -9.39 37.53 -6.37
CA GLU A 51 -9.99 36.21 -6.21
C GLU A 51 -9.94 35.39 -7.51
N VAL A 52 -10.01 36.05 -8.68
CA VAL A 52 -9.79 35.42 -9.99
C VAL A 52 -8.35 34.91 -10.09
N ASP A 53 -7.36 35.73 -9.72
CA ASP A 53 -5.96 35.33 -9.78
C ASP A 53 -5.69 34.11 -8.86
N GLU A 54 -6.22 34.12 -7.63
CA GLU A 54 -6.14 32.96 -6.71
C GLU A 54 -6.85 31.72 -7.25
N ALA A 55 -8.02 31.89 -7.86
CA ALA A 55 -8.80 30.81 -8.46
C ALA A 55 -8.06 30.17 -9.66
N VAL A 56 -7.41 30.98 -10.50
CA VAL A 56 -6.58 30.50 -11.61
C VAL A 56 -5.37 29.74 -11.10
N ASP A 57 -4.70 30.22 -10.06
CA ASP A 57 -3.55 29.54 -9.46
C ASP A 57 -3.95 28.16 -8.93
N LYS A 58 -5.04 28.06 -8.16
CA LYS A 58 -5.57 26.77 -7.67
C LYS A 58 -5.97 25.82 -8.80
N LEU A 59 -6.59 26.34 -9.86
CA LEU A 59 -6.96 25.53 -11.02
C LEU A 59 -5.72 25.02 -11.75
N CYS A 60 -4.69 25.86 -11.90
CA CYS A 60 -3.41 25.46 -12.48
C CYS A 60 -2.76 24.38 -11.63
N GLU A 61 -2.68 24.55 -10.31
CA GLU A 61 -2.16 23.53 -9.39
C GLU A 61 -2.88 22.19 -9.59
N PHE A 62 -4.21 22.20 -9.64
CA PHE A 62 -5.00 20.99 -9.87
C PHE A 62 -4.73 20.33 -11.23
N VAL A 63 -4.72 21.13 -12.31
CA VAL A 63 -4.54 20.62 -13.69
C VAL A 63 -3.12 20.11 -13.94
N PHE A 64 -2.11 20.75 -13.33
CA PHE A 64 -0.71 20.36 -13.52
C PHE A 64 -0.25 19.25 -12.56
N GLU A 65 -0.96 19.01 -11.46
CA GLU A 65 -0.66 17.90 -10.57
C GLU A 65 -0.98 16.55 -11.20
N ASP A 66 -0.05 15.59 -11.07
CA ASP A 66 -0.25 14.20 -11.48
C ASP A 66 -1.45 13.60 -10.72
N PRO A 67 -2.49 13.06 -11.40
CA PRO A 67 -3.61 12.39 -10.74
C PRO A 67 -3.20 11.32 -9.73
N ALA A 68 -2.10 10.61 -9.97
CA ALA A 68 -1.55 9.63 -9.02
C ALA A 68 -1.04 10.31 -7.74
N ALA A 69 -0.50 11.52 -7.83
CA ALA A 69 -0.07 12.30 -6.67
C ALA A 69 -1.26 12.75 -5.80
N ARG A 70 -2.39 13.12 -6.42
CA ARG A 70 -3.64 13.42 -5.68
C ARG A 70 -4.16 12.21 -4.95
N ARG A 71 -4.28 11.07 -5.65
CA ARG A 71 -4.70 9.80 -5.02
C ARG A 71 -3.78 9.41 -3.87
N TYR A 72 -2.47 9.54 -4.05
CA TYR A 72 -1.48 9.28 -3.00
C TYR A 72 -1.74 10.15 -1.75
N GLN A 73 -1.91 11.47 -1.93
CA GLN A 73 -2.15 12.38 -0.80
C GLN A 73 -3.45 12.07 -0.06
N ARG A 74 -4.48 11.62 -0.78
CA ARG A 74 -5.76 11.22 -0.19
C ARG A 74 -5.68 9.91 0.59
N LEU A 75 -4.91 8.94 0.09
CA LEU A 75 -4.90 7.56 0.60
C LEU A 75 -3.77 7.28 1.59
N ILE A 76 -2.70 8.07 1.57
CA ILE A 76 -1.53 7.88 2.42
C ILE A 76 -1.45 9.05 3.41
N PRO A 77 -1.86 8.85 4.67
CA PRO A 77 -1.76 9.87 5.70
C PRO A 77 -0.31 10.32 5.93
N GLU A 78 -0.15 11.55 6.44
CA GLU A 78 1.17 12.16 6.66
C GLU A 78 2.10 11.30 7.53
N TYR A 79 1.57 10.65 8.57
CA TYR A 79 2.36 9.76 9.43
C TYR A 79 2.92 8.56 8.68
N ALA A 80 2.13 7.96 7.76
CA ALA A 80 2.54 6.81 6.98
C ALA A 80 3.54 7.27 5.90
N ASN A 81 3.24 8.38 5.24
CA ASN A 81 4.12 9.00 4.26
C ASN A 81 5.52 9.27 4.82
N GLY A 82 5.63 9.78 6.06
CA GLY A 82 6.93 9.99 6.72
C GLY A 82 7.78 8.72 6.80
N ILE A 83 7.17 7.59 7.22
CA ILE A 83 7.84 6.29 7.32
C ILE A 83 8.23 5.76 5.94
N LEU A 84 7.35 5.89 4.95
CA LEU A 84 7.60 5.42 3.58
C LEU A 84 8.74 6.21 2.91
N LEU A 85 8.80 7.53 3.12
CA LEU A 85 9.90 8.36 2.62
C LEU A 85 11.24 8.01 3.27
N GLU A 86 11.24 7.69 4.57
CA GLU A 86 12.44 7.22 5.26
C GLU A 86 12.92 5.87 4.70
N TYR A 87 12.00 4.93 4.46
CA TYR A 87 12.32 3.67 3.80
C TYR A 87 12.93 3.88 2.41
N LEU A 88 12.33 4.72 1.58
CA LEU A 88 12.87 5.04 0.25
C LEU A 88 14.25 5.66 0.31
N LYS A 89 14.52 6.50 1.32
CA LYS A 89 15.86 7.05 1.52
C LYS A 89 16.88 5.95 1.80
N ILE A 90 16.57 5.02 2.71
CA ILE A 90 17.44 3.88 3.03
C ILE A 90 17.65 2.99 1.81
N ASP A 91 16.60 2.72 1.03
CA ASP A 91 16.69 1.88 -0.16
C ASP A 91 17.52 2.55 -1.26
N ASN A 92 17.34 3.85 -1.48
CA ASN A 92 18.14 4.63 -2.42
C ASN A 92 19.62 4.71 -2.02
N GLU A 93 19.92 4.81 -0.73
CA GLU A 93 21.29 4.75 -0.23
C GLU A 93 21.95 3.38 -0.51
N ARG A 94 21.16 2.30 -0.60
CA ARG A 94 21.64 0.95 -0.97
C ARG A 94 21.77 0.75 -2.48
N LEU A 95 20.92 1.42 -3.27
CA LEU A 95 20.87 1.28 -4.73
C LEU A 95 21.97 2.07 -5.46
N GLU A 96 22.58 3.07 -4.81
CA GLU A 96 23.63 3.93 -5.37
C GLU A 96 23.27 4.44 -6.80
N GLU A 97 24.01 4.07 -7.84
CA GLU A 97 23.82 4.52 -9.23
C GLU A 97 22.73 3.75 -10.00
N LEU A 98 22.14 2.70 -9.42
CA LEU A 98 21.20 1.81 -10.11
C LEU A 98 19.78 2.38 -10.24
N GLY A 99 19.47 3.45 -9.51
CA GLY A 99 18.19 4.18 -9.63
C GLY A 99 17.84 4.99 -8.39
N ILE A 100 16.96 5.99 -8.57
CA ILE A 100 16.38 6.77 -7.47
C ILE A 100 14.87 6.51 -7.44
N GLU A 101 14.42 5.79 -6.42
CA GLU A 101 13.02 5.61 -6.10
C GLU A 101 12.45 6.91 -5.50
N LYS A 102 11.24 7.28 -5.94
CA LYS A 102 10.54 8.52 -5.52
C LYS A 102 9.25 8.15 -4.80
N LYS A 103 8.64 9.09 -4.06
CA LYS A 103 7.38 8.84 -3.31
C LYS A 103 6.30 8.07 -4.09
N LEU A 104 6.11 8.41 -5.37
CA LEU A 104 5.08 7.80 -6.22
C LEU A 104 5.43 6.37 -6.66
N SER A 105 6.67 5.91 -6.51
CA SER A 105 7.04 4.56 -6.90
C SER A 105 6.45 3.50 -5.97
N ILE A 106 6.37 3.77 -4.66
CA ILE A 106 5.62 2.91 -3.72
C ILE A 106 4.16 2.86 -4.12
N PHE A 107 3.57 4.00 -4.47
CA PHE A 107 2.17 4.05 -4.85
C PHE A 107 1.89 3.30 -6.15
N ASN A 108 2.73 3.49 -7.17
CA ASN A 108 2.67 2.75 -8.42
C ASN A 108 2.86 1.23 -8.19
N TYR A 109 3.73 0.85 -7.26
CA TYR A 109 3.86 -0.54 -6.83
C TYR A 109 2.56 -1.06 -6.18
N LEU A 110 1.92 -0.29 -5.30
CA LEU A 110 0.66 -0.69 -4.68
C LEU A 110 -0.51 -0.77 -5.67
N GLU A 111 -0.57 0.13 -6.66
CA GLU A 111 -1.61 0.11 -7.69
C GLU A 111 -1.39 -1.01 -8.71
N PHE A 112 -0.15 -1.21 -9.16
CA PHE A 112 0.15 -2.08 -10.30
C PHE A 112 1.25 -3.11 -10.01
N GLY A 113 2.36 -2.67 -9.42
CA GLY A 113 3.57 -3.49 -9.32
C GLY A 113 3.50 -4.71 -8.40
N LEU A 114 2.61 -4.72 -7.39
CA LEU A 114 2.46 -5.85 -6.48
C LEU A 114 1.90 -7.11 -7.20
N GLU A 115 1.09 -6.93 -8.25
CA GLU A 115 0.58 -8.01 -9.12
C GLU A 115 -0.13 -9.18 -8.38
N VAL A 116 -0.93 -8.84 -7.36
CA VAL A 116 -1.78 -9.80 -6.63
C VAL A 116 -3.24 -9.39 -6.70
N ASP A 117 -4.13 -10.36 -6.65
CA ASP A 117 -5.56 -10.19 -6.37
C ASP A 117 -5.81 -10.43 -4.89
N PHE A 118 -6.28 -9.39 -4.20
CA PHE A 118 -6.74 -9.53 -2.83
C PHE A 118 -8.06 -10.29 -2.79
N THR A 119 -8.12 -11.34 -1.97
CA THR A 119 -9.30 -12.21 -1.88
C THR A 119 -10.04 -12.08 -0.57
N ASN A 120 -9.32 -11.70 0.50
CA ASN A 120 -9.91 -11.58 1.82
C ASN A 120 -9.09 -10.66 2.74
N LEU A 121 -9.79 -10.00 3.66
CA LEU A 121 -9.22 -9.29 4.80
C LEU A 121 -10.09 -9.55 6.02
N GLU A 122 -9.56 -10.36 6.94
CA GLU A 122 -10.23 -10.68 8.20
C GLU A 122 -9.43 -10.15 9.38
N TYR A 123 -10.13 -9.73 10.42
CA TYR A 123 -9.53 -9.32 11.68
C TYR A 123 -10.50 -9.53 12.84
N ASN A 124 -9.94 -9.68 14.04
CA ASN A 124 -10.71 -9.92 15.26
C ASN A 124 -10.51 -8.83 16.33
N GLU A 125 -11.27 -8.91 17.41
CA GLU A 125 -11.20 -7.99 18.55
C GLU A 125 -9.84 -8.01 19.27
N GLU A 126 -9.10 -9.13 19.19
CA GLU A 126 -7.74 -9.26 19.74
C GLU A 126 -6.66 -8.57 18.88
N GLN A 127 -7.06 -7.67 18.00
CA GLN A 127 -6.17 -6.93 17.10
C GLN A 127 -5.38 -7.81 16.12
N LYS A 128 -5.71 -9.09 15.96
CA LYS A 128 -5.07 -9.96 14.97
C LYS A 128 -5.85 -9.91 13.67
N GLY A 129 -5.15 -10.06 12.56
CA GLY A 129 -5.78 -10.19 11.25
C GLY A 129 -4.96 -10.98 10.25
N ILE A 130 -5.60 -11.24 9.11
CA ILE A 130 -5.06 -11.96 7.97
C ILE A 130 -5.51 -11.27 6.68
N ILE A 131 -4.56 -11.02 5.78
CA ILE A 131 -4.81 -10.65 4.39
C ILE A 131 -4.57 -11.89 3.56
N GLU A 132 -5.54 -12.30 2.76
CA GLU A 132 -5.39 -13.38 1.78
C GLU A 132 -5.39 -12.79 0.37
N PHE A 133 -4.57 -13.37 -0.48
CA PHE A 133 -4.40 -12.93 -1.86
C PHE A 133 -3.91 -14.07 -2.74
N SER A 134 -4.06 -13.88 -4.05
CA SER A 134 -3.54 -14.78 -5.08
C SER A 134 -2.66 -13.99 -6.05
N THR A 135 -1.61 -14.60 -6.56
CA THR A 135 -0.73 -13.94 -7.54
C THR A 135 -1.40 -13.95 -8.91
N LEU A 136 -1.36 -12.82 -9.62
CA LEU A 136 -1.81 -12.75 -11.01
C LEU A 136 -0.82 -13.42 -11.96
N ASN A 137 0.48 -13.29 -11.67
CA ASN A 137 1.59 -13.93 -12.37
C ASN A 137 2.71 -14.31 -11.37
N TYR A 138 3.58 -15.25 -11.74
CA TYR A 138 4.78 -15.57 -10.95
C TYR A 138 6.05 -15.44 -11.81
N PRO A 139 7.09 -14.72 -11.34
CA PRO A 139 7.17 -13.98 -10.07
C PRO A 139 6.25 -12.75 -10.05
N PHE A 140 5.81 -12.33 -8.87
CA PHE A 140 5.07 -11.07 -8.64
C PHE A 140 5.98 -10.03 -7.98
N GLY A 141 5.50 -8.80 -7.75
CA GLY A 141 6.31 -7.64 -7.32
C GLY A 141 7.08 -7.72 -5.99
N GLY A 142 7.10 -8.88 -5.33
CA GLY A 142 7.70 -9.09 -4.03
C GLY A 142 6.84 -8.51 -2.91
N ILE A 143 6.84 -9.15 -1.74
CA ILE A 143 6.02 -8.72 -0.60
C ILE A 143 6.68 -7.67 0.28
N ASP A 144 8.00 -7.48 0.18
CA ASP A 144 8.76 -6.65 1.13
C ASP A 144 8.25 -5.21 1.20
N ARG A 145 8.07 -4.56 0.04
CA ARG A 145 7.53 -3.19 -0.02
C ARG A 145 6.12 -3.13 0.59
N PHE A 146 5.31 -4.17 0.41
CA PHE A 146 3.99 -4.25 1.03
C PHE A 146 4.07 -4.44 2.55
N LEU A 147 5.02 -5.23 3.07
CA LEU A 147 5.26 -5.36 4.52
C LEU A 147 5.65 -4.02 5.16
N ILE A 148 6.47 -3.22 4.47
CA ILE A 148 6.82 -1.86 4.90
C ILE A 148 5.60 -0.94 4.91
N VAL A 149 4.73 -1.04 3.90
CA VAL A 149 3.47 -0.30 3.88
C VAL A 149 2.59 -0.69 5.07
N LEU A 150 2.43 -1.99 5.37
CA LEU A 150 1.72 -2.42 6.59
C LEU A 150 2.33 -1.79 7.85
N LYS A 151 3.65 -1.83 7.99
CA LYS A 151 4.37 -1.21 9.13
C LYS A 151 4.12 0.29 9.23
N ALA A 152 4.04 1.01 8.10
CA ALA A 152 3.75 2.44 8.08
C ALA A 152 2.35 2.79 8.63
N PHE A 153 1.41 1.85 8.53
CA PHE A 153 0.05 1.95 9.08
C PHE A 153 -0.09 1.34 10.48
N ASP A 154 1.01 1.10 11.20
CA ASP A 154 1.02 0.43 12.51
C ASP A 154 0.39 -0.98 12.47
N ILE A 155 0.48 -1.64 11.30
CA ILE A 155 0.12 -3.04 11.12
C ILE A 155 1.41 -3.83 11.14
N LEU A 156 1.61 -4.67 12.15
CA LEU A 156 2.81 -5.46 12.33
C LEU A 156 2.64 -6.84 11.68
N PRO A 157 3.26 -7.12 10.52
CA PRO A 157 3.22 -8.45 9.92
C PRO A 157 3.95 -9.43 10.82
N THR A 158 3.37 -10.61 11.05
CA THR A 158 3.94 -11.63 11.95
C THR A 158 4.24 -12.94 11.24
N GLU A 159 3.49 -13.24 10.18
CA GLU A 159 3.64 -14.49 9.43
C GLU A 159 3.19 -14.29 7.98
N CYS A 160 3.83 -14.98 7.04
CA CYS A 160 3.45 -15.01 5.64
C CYS A 160 3.51 -16.43 5.09
N PHE A 161 2.64 -16.77 4.15
CA PHE A 161 2.83 -17.88 3.24
C PHE A 161 2.96 -17.33 1.82
N ASP A 162 4.14 -17.52 1.21
CA ASP A 162 4.49 -16.98 -0.10
C ASP A 162 4.14 -17.91 -1.27
N GLY A 163 3.57 -19.09 -0.98
CA GLY A 163 3.23 -20.12 -1.95
C GLY A 163 4.09 -21.36 -1.82
N PHE A 164 5.24 -21.25 -1.15
CA PHE A 164 6.16 -22.36 -0.92
C PHE A 164 6.34 -22.62 0.58
N ASN A 165 6.62 -21.56 1.35
CA ASN A 165 7.00 -21.66 2.74
C ASN A 165 6.16 -20.72 3.62
N VAL A 166 5.84 -21.19 4.81
CA VAL A 166 5.34 -20.34 5.89
C VAL A 166 6.54 -19.75 6.62
N PHE A 167 6.59 -18.42 6.72
CA PHE A 167 7.61 -17.68 7.43
C PHE A 167 7.02 -16.98 8.64
N ARG A 168 7.74 -16.98 9.77
CA ARG A 168 7.53 -16.01 10.86
C ARG A 168 8.48 -14.83 10.66
N PHE A 169 7.97 -13.62 10.88
CA PHE A 169 8.78 -12.41 10.86
C PHE A 169 9.11 -11.95 12.27
N ASP A 170 10.41 -11.81 12.55
CA ASP A 170 10.93 -11.21 13.76
C ASP A 170 11.55 -9.85 13.40
N TRP A 171 10.75 -8.79 13.52
CA TRP A 171 11.15 -7.42 13.21
C TRP A 171 12.23 -6.93 14.16
N THR A 172 13.34 -6.46 13.60
CA THR A 172 14.47 -5.88 14.37
C THR A 172 14.33 -4.37 14.50
N ASN A 173 13.73 -3.73 13.50
CA ASN A 173 13.39 -2.31 13.51
C ASN A 173 12.17 -2.03 12.61
N ASN A 174 11.98 -0.78 12.17
CA ASN A 174 10.84 -0.41 11.33
C ASN A 174 10.95 -0.86 9.88
N PHE A 175 12.15 -1.18 9.40
CA PHE A 175 12.46 -1.45 8.00
C PHE A 175 13.11 -2.81 7.77
N GLU A 176 13.53 -3.49 8.84
CA GLU A 176 14.25 -4.75 8.77
C GLU A 176 13.63 -5.81 9.69
N TYR A 177 13.71 -7.05 9.24
CA TYR A 177 13.20 -8.21 9.93
C TYR A 177 14.02 -9.44 9.56
N ASN A 178 14.01 -10.45 10.45
CA ASN A 178 14.48 -11.78 10.13
C ASN A 178 13.28 -12.66 9.76
N ALA A 179 13.38 -13.39 8.65
CA ALA A 179 12.40 -14.38 8.23
C ALA A 179 12.85 -15.77 8.72
N HIS A 180 11.98 -16.46 9.45
CA HIS A 180 12.21 -17.82 9.92
C HIS A 180 11.21 -18.77 9.29
N GLU A 181 11.69 -19.70 8.46
CA GLU A 181 10.85 -20.76 7.91
C GLU A 181 10.25 -21.63 9.01
N LEU A 182 8.99 -22.06 8.81
CA LEU A 182 8.25 -22.93 9.70
C LEU A 182 7.83 -24.23 8.98
N PRO A 183 8.75 -25.19 8.75
CA PRO A 183 8.51 -26.35 7.87
C PRO A 183 7.30 -27.21 8.27
N GLU A 184 7.10 -27.45 9.57
CA GLU A 184 5.95 -28.23 10.06
C GLU A 184 4.62 -27.54 9.74
N LYS A 185 4.59 -26.20 9.84
CA LYS A 185 3.40 -25.39 9.55
C LYS A 185 3.16 -25.29 8.05
N THR A 186 4.22 -25.20 7.25
CA THR A 186 4.17 -25.30 5.79
C THR A 186 3.53 -26.62 5.37
N ALA A 187 4.03 -27.75 5.86
CA ALA A 187 3.50 -29.07 5.53
C ALA A 187 2.02 -29.20 5.94
N ALA A 188 1.66 -28.70 7.13
CA ALA A 188 0.28 -28.69 7.60
C ALA A 188 -0.65 -27.80 6.76
N TYR A 189 -0.15 -26.66 6.27
CA TYR A 189 -0.93 -25.75 5.43
C TYR A 189 -1.17 -26.33 4.04
N ILE A 190 -0.11 -26.82 3.36
CA ILE A 190 -0.21 -27.42 2.03
C ILE A 190 -1.19 -28.59 2.03
N LYS A 191 -1.08 -29.50 3.01
CA LYS A 191 -1.97 -30.67 3.12
C LYS A 191 -3.46 -30.30 3.18
N ARG A 192 -3.82 -29.15 3.76
CA ARG A 192 -5.23 -28.69 3.85
C ARG A 192 -5.84 -28.33 2.49
N TYR A 193 -5.02 -28.04 1.48
CA TYR A 193 -5.46 -27.69 0.13
C TYR A 193 -5.29 -28.83 -0.87
N GLU A 194 -4.67 -29.94 -0.46
CA GLU A 194 -4.63 -31.20 -1.23
C GLU A 194 -5.85 -32.10 -0.98
N THR A 195 -6.70 -31.74 0.00
CA THR A 195 -7.92 -32.48 0.39
C THR A 195 -9.16 -31.77 -0.10
#